data_AF-A0A0B6ZB39-F1
#
_entry.id   AF-A0A0B6ZB39-F1
#
_cell.length_a   1.000
_cell.length_b   1.000
_cell.length_c   1.000
_cell.angle_alpha   90.00
_cell.angle_beta   90.00
_cell.angle_gamma   90.00
#
_symmetry.space_group_name_H-M   'P 1'
#
loop_
_entity.id
_entity.type
_entity.pdbx_description
1 polymer ?
#
loop_
_entity_poly.entity_id
_entity_poly.type
_entity_poly.pdbx_seq_one_letter_code
_entity_poly.pdbx_strand_id
1 'polypeptide(L)'
;LRRLINVISTLSILGTDPHGPESDDELHQMRQAARLVCDALRKYFEVHTALKADELRSLHHHDGGASTLKESKSVKGCKFTLEENMDILLEYLPPKSNWTPEMHLYRLCGQSILCQLIAISPEWDNYQGKSDTIVSALDVIAMCAVSHRTQLLLCGNVDLPDNIKTPTMSVIVGLIEG
;
A
#
# COMPACT_ATOMS: atom_id res chain seq x y z
N LEU A 1 6.92 -9.08 -4.37
CA LEU A 1 7.15 -7.68 -3.95
C LEU A 1 8.28 -6.98 -4.72
N ARG A 2 9.56 -7.31 -4.54
CA ARG A 2 10.68 -6.59 -5.20
C ARG A 2 10.53 -6.40 -6.71
N ARG A 3 10.17 -7.47 -7.44
CA ARG A 3 9.93 -7.38 -8.89
C ARG A 3 8.83 -6.37 -9.25
N LEU A 4 7.74 -6.31 -8.47
CA LEU A 4 6.64 -5.36 -8.69
C LEU A 4 7.10 -3.93 -8.48
N ILE A 5 7.83 -3.67 -7.39
CA ILE A 5 8.36 -2.33 -7.10
C ILE A 5 9.37 -1.90 -8.16
N ASN A 6 10.23 -2.82 -8.62
CA ASN A 6 11.17 -2.52 -9.69
C ASN A 6 10.45 -2.07 -10.97
N VAL A 7 9.38 -2.77 -11.39
CA VAL A 7 8.61 -2.40 -12.58
C VAL A 7 8.09 -0.97 -12.49
N ILE A 8 7.49 -0.59 -11.36
CA ILE A 8 6.92 0.76 -11.22
C ILE A 8 8.02 1.82 -11.07
N SER A 9 9.11 1.52 -10.37
CA SER A 9 10.22 2.46 -10.14
C SER A 9 11.00 2.84 -11.40
N THR A 10 10.91 2.02 -12.45
CA THR A 10 11.59 2.26 -13.73
C THR A 10 10.69 2.94 -14.77
N LEU A 11 9.44 3.26 -14.42
CA LEU A 11 8.55 3.95 -15.35
C LEU A 11 8.96 5.42 -15.45
N SER A 12 9.36 5.87 -16.65
CA SER A 12 9.65 7.28 -16.96
C SER A 12 8.54 8.27 -16.59
N ILE A 13 7.28 7.83 -16.44
CA ILE A 13 6.16 8.66 -15.98
C ILE A 13 6.37 9.21 -14.56
N LEU A 14 7.25 8.59 -13.75
CA LEU A 14 7.63 9.09 -12.43
C LEU A 14 8.75 10.16 -12.48
N GLY A 15 9.14 10.60 -13.68
CA GLY A 15 10.08 11.73 -13.87
C GLY A 15 11.55 11.42 -13.62
N THR A 16 11.94 10.13 -13.60
CA THR A 16 13.36 9.74 -13.51
C THR A 16 14.09 9.81 -14.85
N ASP A 17 13.36 9.89 -15.97
CA ASP A 17 13.93 9.91 -17.31
C ASP A 17 13.79 11.30 -17.95
N PRO A 18 14.90 11.95 -18.34
CA PRO A 18 14.87 13.25 -19.02
C PRO A 18 14.19 13.22 -20.40
N HIS A 19 13.99 12.04 -21.00
CA HIS A 19 13.38 11.91 -22.32
C HIS A 19 11.88 11.64 -22.32
N GLY A 20 11.25 11.46 -21.14
CA GLY A 20 9.81 11.20 -21.02
C GLY A 20 9.35 9.98 -21.85
N PRO A 21 8.03 9.74 -21.97
CA PRO A 21 7.52 8.77 -22.93
C PRO A 21 7.68 9.31 -24.37
N GLU A 22 8.20 8.50 -25.28
CA GLU A 22 8.43 8.89 -26.69
C GLU A 22 7.14 8.88 -27.51
N SER A 23 6.08 8.21 -27.02
CA SER A 23 4.78 8.11 -27.70
C SER A 23 3.59 7.95 -26.74
N ASP A 24 2.39 8.26 -27.24
CA ASP A 24 1.13 8.05 -26.51
C ASP A 24 0.86 6.58 -26.19
N ASP A 25 1.31 5.65 -27.06
CA ASP A 25 1.19 4.20 -26.85
C ASP A 25 2.09 3.74 -25.71
N GLU A 26 3.32 4.24 -25.65
CA GLU A 26 4.24 3.97 -24.55
C GLU A 26 3.68 4.51 -23.23
N LEU A 27 3.21 5.76 -23.21
CA LEU A 27 2.56 6.35 -22.05
C LEU A 27 1.36 5.50 -21.56
N HIS A 28 0.53 5.00 -22.48
CA HIS A 28 -0.56 4.09 -22.14
C HIS A 28 -0.08 2.76 -21.55
N GLN A 29 0.96 2.16 -22.13
CA GLN A 29 1.54 0.91 -21.61
C GLN A 29 2.09 1.09 -20.19
N MET A 30 2.72 2.22 -19.92
CA MET A 30 3.27 2.53 -18.60
C MET A 30 2.18 2.74 -17.55
N ARG A 31 1.13 3.51 -17.88
CA ARG A 31 -0.05 3.66 -17.01
C ARG A 31 -0.72 2.32 -16.75
N GLN A 32 -0.82 1.46 -17.76
CA GLN A 32 -1.34 0.11 -17.63
C GLN A 32 -0.45 -0.77 -16.74
N ALA A 33 0.86 -0.69 -16.87
CA ALA A 33 1.80 -1.41 -16.00
C ALA A 33 1.65 -0.95 -14.53
N ALA A 34 1.57 0.36 -14.29
CA ALA A 34 1.35 0.93 -12.96
C ALA A 34 0.05 0.42 -12.33
N ARG A 35 -1.06 0.42 -13.08
CA ARG A 35 -2.35 -0.13 -12.63
C ARG A 35 -2.24 -1.59 -12.21
N LEU A 36 -1.67 -2.44 -13.06
CA LEU A 36 -1.53 -3.88 -12.79
C LEU A 36 -0.63 -4.14 -11.57
N VAL A 37 0.44 -3.36 -11.42
CA VAL A 37 1.31 -3.44 -10.25
C VAL A 37 0.57 -3.04 -8.98
N CYS A 38 -0.19 -1.94 -8.99
CA CYS A 38 -0.95 -1.48 -7.83
C CYS A 38 -2.01 -2.50 -7.40
N ASP A 39 -2.76 -3.07 -8.35
CA ASP A 39 -3.74 -4.13 -8.05
C ASP A 39 -3.08 -5.40 -7.47
N ALA A 40 -1.93 -5.81 -8.01
CA ALA A 40 -1.17 -6.93 -7.47
C ALA A 40 -0.63 -6.66 -6.06
N LEU A 41 -0.18 -5.42 -5.78
CA LEU A 41 0.24 -5.01 -4.45
C LEU A 41 -0.93 -5.00 -3.47
N ARG A 42 -2.09 -4.47 -3.87
CA ARG A 42 -3.31 -4.49 -3.03
C ARG A 42 -3.65 -5.91 -2.61
N LYS A 43 -3.81 -6.83 -3.56
CA LYS A 43 -4.12 -8.24 -3.28
C LYS A 43 -3.07 -8.91 -2.38
N TYR A 44 -1.80 -8.60 -2.59
CA TYR A 44 -0.71 -9.08 -1.75
C TYR A 44 -0.87 -8.61 -0.30
N PHE A 45 -1.14 -7.32 -0.10
CA PHE A 45 -1.31 -6.76 1.25
C PHE A 45 -2.60 -7.21 1.92
N GLU A 46 -3.72 -7.34 1.20
CA GLU A 46 -4.98 -7.86 1.77
C GLU A 46 -4.78 -9.23 2.41
N VAL A 47 -4.14 -10.16 1.68
CA VAL A 47 -3.84 -11.49 2.19
C VAL A 47 -2.93 -11.43 3.40
N HIS A 48 -1.89 -10.60 3.36
CA HIS A 48 -0.92 -10.49 4.45
C HIS A 48 -1.50 -9.80 5.70
N THR A 49 -2.41 -8.86 5.54
CA THR A 49 -3.16 -8.23 6.63
C THR A 49 -4.06 -9.26 7.31
N ALA A 50 -4.82 -10.05 6.53
CA ALA A 50 -5.66 -11.12 7.06
C ALA A 50 -4.85 -12.18 7.81
N LEU A 51 -3.73 -12.64 7.24
CA LEU A 51 -2.83 -13.60 7.89
C LEU A 51 -2.26 -13.06 9.21
N LYS A 52 -1.83 -11.79 9.22
CA LYS A 52 -1.27 -11.19 10.44
C LYS A 52 -2.32 -10.98 11.51
N ALA A 53 -3.53 -10.58 11.12
CA ALA A 53 -4.65 -10.42 12.05
C ALA A 53 -5.02 -11.75 12.70
N ASP A 54 -5.02 -12.85 11.93
CA ASP A 54 -5.30 -14.18 12.45
C ASP A 54 -4.24 -14.65 13.47
N GLU A 55 -2.97 -14.40 13.16
CA GLU A 55 -1.85 -14.65 14.10
C GLU A 55 -2.04 -13.86 15.41
N LEU A 56 -2.36 -12.57 15.33
CA LEU A 56 -2.55 -11.72 16.50
C LEU A 56 -3.76 -12.15 17.33
N ARG A 57 -4.89 -12.49 16.70
CA ARG A 57 -6.08 -13.04 17.39
C ARG A 57 -5.75 -14.34 18.12
N SER A 58 -5.04 -15.25 17.47
CA SER A 58 -4.68 -16.54 18.08
C SER A 58 -3.78 -16.35 19.31
N LEU A 59 -2.85 -15.39 19.28
CA LEU A 59 -1.97 -15.10 20.41
C LEU A 59 -2.74 -14.51 21.59
N HIS A 60 -3.62 -13.54 21.34
CA HIS A 60 -4.39 -12.88 22.41
C HIS A 60 -5.48 -13.78 23.03
N HIS A 61 -6.06 -14.69 22.25
CA HIS A 61 -6.96 -15.70 22.82
C HIS A 61 -6.25 -16.71 23.73
N HIS A 62 -4.95 -16.92 23.58
CA HIS A 62 -4.20 -17.87 24.41
C HIS A 62 -3.78 -17.28 25.77
N ASP A 63 -3.55 -15.96 25.85
CA ASP A 63 -3.00 -15.30 27.04
C ASP A 63 -4.04 -15.03 28.16
N GLY A 64 -5.33 -15.20 27.85
CA GLY A 64 -6.46 -14.95 28.77
C GLY A 64 -6.78 -16.04 29.81
N GLY A 65 -5.85 -16.94 30.14
CA GLY A 65 -5.94 -17.85 31.29
C GLY A 65 -6.94 -19.03 31.19
N ALA A 66 -6.37 -20.25 31.16
CA ALA A 66 -6.99 -21.56 31.45
C ALA A 66 -8.17 -22.04 30.58
N SER A 67 -7.89 -22.98 29.66
CA SER A 67 -8.59 -24.28 29.61
C SER A 67 -7.95 -25.21 28.57
N THR A 68 -7.41 -26.32 29.07
CA THR A 68 -7.46 -27.68 28.52
C THR A 68 -7.80 -27.86 27.03
N LEU A 69 -6.84 -28.42 26.28
CA LEU A 69 -7.04 -29.38 25.19
C LEU A 69 -8.42 -29.34 24.52
N LYS A 70 -8.64 -28.36 23.66
CA LYS A 70 -9.48 -28.56 22.48
C LYS A 70 -8.70 -28.03 21.30
N GLU A 71 -8.13 -28.97 20.55
CA GLU A 71 -7.88 -28.88 19.12
C GLU A 71 -8.69 -27.73 18.53
N SER A 72 -8.01 -26.62 18.26
CA SER A 72 -8.61 -25.40 17.74
C SER A 72 -9.20 -25.77 16.40
N LYS A 73 -10.48 -26.15 16.39
CA LYS A 73 -11.28 -26.18 15.19
C LYS A 73 -11.22 -24.74 14.69
N SER A 74 -10.35 -24.54 13.72
CA SER A 74 -10.30 -23.41 12.80
C SER A 74 -11.67 -22.77 12.76
N VAL A 75 -11.76 -21.48 13.10
CA VAL A 75 -12.97 -20.67 12.95
C VAL A 75 -13.28 -20.62 11.44
N LYS A 76 -13.76 -21.75 10.92
CA LYS A 76 -14.27 -21.93 9.57
C LYS A 76 -15.62 -21.23 9.57
N GLY A 77 -15.63 -19.94 9.30
CA GLY A 77 -16.90 -19.25 9.03
C GLY A 77 -16.90 -17.74 9.12
N CYS A 78 -16.07 -17.11 9.94
CA CYS A 78 -16.00 -15.65 9.96
C CYS A 78 -15.00 -15.19 8.89
N LYS A 79 -15.52 -14.85 7.71
CA LYS A 79 -14.76 -14.06 6.73
C LYS A 79 -14.69 -12.64 7.28
N PHE A 80 -13.64 -12.35 8.06
CA PHE A 80 -13.38 -10.99 8.52
C PHE A 80 -13.16 -10.07 7.32
N THR A 81 -13.73 -8.87 7.38
CA THR A 81 -13.51 -7.83 6.38
C THR A 81 -12.06 -7.33 6.46
N LEU A 82 -11.61 -6.60 5.43
CA LEU A 82 -10.29 -5.98 5.47
C LEU A 82 -10.17 -5.00 6.64
N GLU A 83 -11.21 -4.20 6.86
CA GLU A 83 -11.31 -3.22 7.96
C GLU A 83 -11.17 -3.90 9.32
N GLU A 84 -11.94 -4.96 9.59
CA GLU A 84 -11.84 -5.72 10.84
C GLU A 84 -10.44 -6.31 11.06
N ASN A 85 -9.76 -6.75 9.99
CA ASN A 85 -8.39 -7.22 10.11
C ASN A 85 -7.41 -6.08 10.39
N MET A 86 -7.61 -4.90 9.80
CA MET A 86 -6.80 -3.71 10.08
C MET A 86 -6.98 -3.22 11.51
N ASP A 87 -8.20 -3.25 12.05
CA ASP A 87 -8.48 -2.90 13.45
C ASP A 87 -7.71 -3.80 14.41
N ILE A 88 -7.69 -5.11 14.16
CA ILE A 88 -6.89 -6.07 14.94
C ILE A 88 -5.40 -5.72 14.86
N LEU A 89 -4.88 -5.32 13.70
CA LEU A 89 -3.48 -4.88 13.59
C LEU A 89 -3.25 -3.59 14.38
N LEU A 90 -4.14 -2.61 14.31
CA LEU A 90 -4.01 -1.35 15.05
C LEU A 90 -4.04 -1.57 16.58
N GLU A 91 -4.87 -2.48 17.05
CA GLU A 91 -5.03 -2.78 18.48
C GLU A 91 -3.87 -3.61 19.03
N TYR A 92 -3.43 -4.63 18.27
CA TYR A 92 -2.55 -5.68 18.80
C TYR A 92 -1.16 -5.75 18.18
N LEU A 93 -0.87 -5.02 17.09
CA LEU A 93 0.46 -5.00 16.50
C LEU A 93 1.41 -4.19 17.41
N PRO A 94 2.52 -4.77 17.89
CA PRO A 94 3.45 -4.04 18.73
C PRO A 94 4.00 -2.80 18.00
N PRO A 95 4.18 -1.64 18.66
CA PRO A 95 4.66 -0.42 18.01
C PRO A 95 6.00 -0.56 17.29
N LYS A 96 6.87 -1.47 17.76
CA LYS A 96 8.18 -1.78 17.16
C LYS A 96 8.19 -3.08 16.35
N SER A 97 7.01 -3.57 15.96
CA SER A 97 6.88 -4.79 15.19
C SER A 97 7.52 -4.63 13.81
N ASN A 98 8.31 -5.61 13.39
CA ASN A 98 8.85 -5.70 12.05
C ASN A 98 7.88 -6.50 11.17
N TRP A 99 6.67 -5.99 10.95
CA TRP A 99 5.71 -6.66 10.07
C TRP A 99 6.29 -6.76 8.65
N THR A 100 6.69 -7.97 8.28
CA THR A 100 7.54 -8.26 7.11
C THR A 100 7.06 -7.62 5.79
N PRO A 101 5.77 -7.65 5.43
CA PRO A 101 5.27 -7.05 4.19
C PRO A 101 5.52 -5.54 4.13
N GLU A 102 5.16 -4.81 5.19
CA GLU A 102 5.36 -3.35 5.28
C GLU A 102 6.85 -3.00 5.31
N MET A 103 7.65 -3.75 6.07
CA MET A 103 9.10 -3.54 6.17
C MET A 103 9.80 -3.76 4.83
N HIS A 104 9.39 -4.78 4.07
CA HIS A 104 9.95 -5.02 2.74
C HIS A 104 9.53 -3.92 1.75
N LEU A 105 8.29 -3.46 1.81
CA LEU A 105 7.84 -2.35 0.97
C LEU A 105 8.61 -1.07 1.29
N TYR A 106 8.79 -0.77 2.58
CA TYR A 106 9.54 0.40 3.06
C TYR A 106 10.99 0.40 2.57
N ARG A 107 11.68 -0.75 2.69
CA ARG A 107 13.08 -0.88 2.25
C ARG A 107 13.26 -0.72 0.73
N LEU A 108 12.20 -0.87 -0.04
CA LEU A 108 12.18 -0.69 -1.49
C LEU A 108 11.68 0.71 -1.89
N CYS A 109 11.48 1.61 -0.92
CA CYS A 109 10.84 2.92 -1.13
C CYS A 109 9.44 2.80 -1.74
N GLY A 110 8.77 1.66 -1.55
CA GLY A 110 7.52 1.35 -2.24
C GLY A 110 6.38 2.31 -1.85
N GLN A 111 6.24 2.66 -0.57
CA GLN A 111 5.24 3.65 -0.13
C GLN A 111 5.48 5.02 -0.77
N SER A 112 6.74 5.46 -0.85
CA SER A 112 7.11 6.73 -1.49
C SER A 112 6.77 6.71 -2.98
N ILE A 113 7.09 5.62 -3.68
CA ILE A 113 6.77 5.46 -5.11
C ILE A 113 5.24 5.46 -5.33
N LEU A 114 4.48 4.80 -4.46
CA LEU A 114 3.01 4.84 -4.53
C LEU A 114 2.47 6.26 -4.30
N CYS A 115 3.03 7.01 -3.34
CA CYS A 115 2.64 8.41 -3.12
C CYS A 115 2.97 9.29 -4.34
N GLN A 116 4.13 9.08 -4.97
CA GLN A 116 4.51 9.77 -6.21
C GLN A 116 3.53 9.47 -7.34
N LEU A 117 3.20 8.20 -7.54
CA LEU A 117 2.24 7.77 -8.54
C LEU A 117 0.87 8.42 -8.34
N ILE A 118 0.40 8.47 -7.09
CA ILE A 118 -0.83 9.15 -6.70
C ILE A 118 -0.75 10.64 -7.04
N ALA A 119 0.37 11.30 -6.75
CA ALA A 119 0.57 12.72 -6.99
C ALA A 119 0.59 13.12 -8.47
N ILE A 120 1.12 12.27 -9.35
CA ILE A 120 1.15 12.53 -10.81
C ILE A 120 -0.13 12.06 -11.51
N SER A 121 -0.95 11.23 -10.85
CA SER A 121 -2.17 10.68 -11.44
C SER A 121 -3.21 11.73 -11.90
N PRO A 122 -3.31 12.95 -11.32
CA PRO A 122 -4.18 13.99 -11.85
C PRO A 122 -3.97 14.26 -13.33
N GLU A 123 -2.71 14.23 -13.81
CA GLU A 123 -2.32 14.47 -15.20
C GLU A 123 -2.71 13.33 -16.16
N TRP A 124 -3.28 12.23 -15.66
CA TRP A 124 -3.66 11.08 -16.48
C TRP A 124 -5.03 11.26 -17.14
N ASP A 125 -5.16 12.34 -17.91
CA ASP A 125 -6.38 12.67 -18.64
C ASP A 125 -6.78 11.52 -19.57
N ASN A 126 -8.08 11.21 -19.59
CA ASN A 126 -8.71 10.18 -20.43
C ASN A 126 -8.23 8.73 -20.21
N TYR A 127 -7.35 8.44 -19.25
CA TYR A 127 -6.98 7.06 -18.91
C TYR A 127 -8.02 6.41 -17.99
N GLN A 128 -8.78 5.45 -18.52
CA GLN A 128 -9.86 4.77 -17.79
C GLN A 128 -9.39 4.06 -16.51
N GLY A 129 -8.13 3.63 -16.46
CA GLY A 129 -7.56 2.93 -15.30
C GLY A 129 -7.06 3.85 -14.18
N LYS A 130 -7.21 5.18 -14.30
CA LYS A 130 -6.71 6.17 -13.33
C LYS A 130 -7.29 5.91 -11.93
N SER A 131 -8.62 5.84 -11.83
CA SER A 131 -9.32 5.62 -10.56
C SER A 131 -8.89 4.31 -9.88
N ASP A 132 -8.90 3.20 -10.63
CA ASP A 132 -8.48 1.89 -10.11
C ASP A 132 -7.04 1.91 -9.57
N THR A 133 -6.15 2.64 -10.24
CA THR A 133 -4.74 2.77 -9.84
C THR A 133 -4.62 3.54 -8.53
N ILE A 134 -5.30 4.70 -8.43
CA ILE A 134 -5.30 5.54 -7.23
C ILE A 134 -5.87 4.77 -6.04
N VAL A 135 -7.04 4.15 -6.19
CA VAL A 135 -7.69 3.36 -5.14
C VAL A 135 -6.79 2.22 -4.69
N SER A 136 -6.23 1.43 -5.63
CA SER A 136 -5.35 0.32 -5.27
C SER A 136 -4.09 0.77 -4.54
N ALA A 137 -3.50 1.90 -4.94
CA ALA A 137 -2.33 2.46 -4.27
C ALA A 137 -2.66 2.98 -2.86
N LEU A 138 -3.80 3.66 -2.70
CA LEU A 138 -4.28 4.13 -1.41
C LEU A 138 -4.61 2.97 -0.46
N ASP A 139 -5.25 1.90 -0.95
CA ASP A 139 -5.54 0.70 -0.14
C ASP A 139 -4.26 0.09 0.45
N VAL A 140 -3.19 0.00 -0.36
CA VAL A 140 -1.88 -0.49 0.10
C VAL A 140 -1.29 0.43 1.17
N ILE A 141 -1.35 1.75 0.95
CA ILE A 141 -0.86 2.73 1.92
C ILE A 141 -1.66 2.64 3.23
N ALA A 142 -2.99 2.52 3.16
CA ALA A 142 -3.86 2.39 4.31
C ALA A 142 -3.55 1.14 5.13
N MET A 143 -3.40 -0.03 4.48
CA MET A 143 -2.98 -1.26 5.16
C MET A 143 -1.59 -1.12 5.80
N CYS A 144 -0.67 -0.38 5.18
CA CYS A 144 0.65 -0.13 5.77
C CYS A 144 0.61 0.90 6.92
N ALA A 145 -0.39 1.79 6.94
CA ALA A 145 -0.53 2.85 7.94
C ALA A 145 -0.86 2.35 9.35
N VAL A 146 -1.09 1.04 9.52
CA VAL A 146 -1.09 0.39 10.85
C VAL A 146 0.30 0.42 11.52
N SER A 147 1.36 0.66 10.75
CA SER A 147 2.73 0.87 11.23
C SER A 147 3.03 2.36 11.42
N HIS A 148 3.66 2.71 12.55
CA HIS A 148 4.16 4.06 12.83
C HIS A 148 5.08 4.61 11.73
N ARG A 149 5.81 3.72 11.05
CA ARG A 149 6.77 4.09 10.01
C ARG A 149 6.08 4.66 8.77
N THR A 150 4.99 4.03 8.36
CA THR A 150 4.16 4.53 7.27
C THR A 150 3.41 5.79 7.68
N GLN A 151 2.93 5.88 8.92
CA GLN A 151 2.31 7.11 9.45
C GLN A 151 3.28 8.31 9.37
N LEU A 152 4.53 8.13 9.81
CA LEU A 152 5.57 9.17 9.74
C LEU A 152 5.91 9.54 8.29
N LEU A 153 5.89 8.57 7.36
CA LEU A 153 6.10 8.84 5.94
C LEU A 153 4.98 9.72 5.36
N LEU A 154 3.72 9.48 5.76
CA LEU A 154 2.58 10.31 5.35
C LEU A 154 2.67 11.73 5.92
N CYS A 155 3.26 11.91 7.10
CA CYS A 155 3.57 13.24 7.64
C CYS A 155 4.74 13.94 6.93
N GLY A 156 5.46 13.24 6.05
CA GLY A 156 6.58 13.78 5.29
C GLY A 156 6.16 14.42 3.96
N ASN A 157 7.15 14.60 3.09
CA ASN A 157 6.97 15.09 1.74
C ASN A 157 7.12 13.95 0.73
N VAL A 158 6.36 14.03 -0.35
CA VAL A 158 6.59 13.27 -1.58
C VAL A 158 7.51 14.06 -2.50
N ASP A 159 8.54 13.40 -3.02
CA ASP A 159 9.44 13.99 -4.03
C ASP A 159 8.82 13.80 -5.41
N LEU A 160 8.47 14.89 -6.07
CA LEU A 160 7.89 14.91 -7.41
C LEU A 160 8.99 15.16 -8.47
N PRO A 161 8.68 14.94 -9.76
CA PRO A 161 9.53 15.43 -10.86
C PRO A 161 9.91 16.91 -10.65
N ASP A 162 11.06 17.31 -11.17
CA ASP A 162 11.64 18.65 -10.99
C ASP A 162 12.03 19.05 -9.56
N ASN A 163 12.24 18.06 -8.68
CA ASN A 163 12.71 18.25 -7.31
C ASN A 163 11.72 19.07 -6.45
N ILE A 164 10.45 19.07 -6.83
CA ILE A 164 9.35 19.68 -6.07
C ILE A 164 9.03 18.74 -4.90
N LYS A 165 9.03 19.28 -3.68
CA LYS A 165 8.65 18.53 -2.48
C LYS A 165 7.29 19.00 -2.01
N THR A 166 6.30 18.13 -2.09
CA THR A 166 4.93 18.43 -1.67
C THR A 166 4.59 17.60 -0.44
N PRO A 167 3.93 18.17 0.59
CA PRO A 167 3.47 17.37 1.72
C PRO A 167 2.55 16.23 1.25
N THR A 168 2.85 14.99 1.65
CA THR A 168 2.13 13.80 1.15
C THR A 168 0.63 13.89 1.46
N MET A 169 0.27 14.35 2.66
CA MET A 169 -1.14 14.58 3.02
C MET A 169 -1.83 15.63 2.15
N SER A 170 -1.11 16.66 1.70
CA SER A 170 -1.70 17.67 0.82
C SER A 170 -2.08 17.09 -0.53
N VAL A 171 -1.29 16.15 -1.06
CA VAL A 171 -1.62 15.42 -2.29
C VAL A 171 -2.90 14.60 -2.12
N ILE A 172 -2.99 13.85 -1.01
CA ILE A 172 -4.16 12.99 -0.75
C ILE A 172 -5.43 13.82 -0.59
N VAL A 173 -5.36 14.94 0.14
CA VAL A 173 -6.50 15.85 0.31
C VAL A 173 -6.91 16.49 -1.01
N GLY A 174 -5.95 16.94 -1.82
CA GLY A 174 -6.22 17.54 -3.13
C GLY A 174 -6.99 16.61 -4.08
N LEU A 175 -6.77 15.29 -4.00
CA LEU A 175 -7.52 14.31 -4.80
C LEU A 175 -9.00 14.22 -4.43
N ILE A 176 -9.37 14.58 -3.21
CA ILE A 176 -10.76 14.56 -2.73
C ILE A 176 -11.48 15.86 -3.12
N GLU A 177 -10.76 16.97 -3.16
CA GLU A 177 -11.33 18.30 -3.44
C GLU A 177 -11.69 18.52 -4.91
N GLY A 178 -11.07 17.79 -5.84
CA GLY A 178 -11.38 17.82 -7.28
C GLY A 178 -10.55 18.83 -8.05
#